data_AF-A0A3P7MQ00-F1
#
_entry.id   AF-A0A3P7MQ00-F1
#
_cell.length_a   1.000
_cell.length_b   1.000
_cell.length_c   1.000
_cell.angle_alpha   90.00
_cell.angle_beta   90.00
_cell.angle_gamma   90.00
#
_symmetry.space_group_name_H-M   'P 1'
#
loop_
_entity.id
_entity.type
_entity.pdbx_description
1 polymer ?
#
loop_
_entity_poly.entity_id
_entity_poly.type
_entity_poly.pdbx_seq_one_letter_code
_entity_poly.pdbx_strand_id
1 'polypeptide(L)'
;MGASVDVGSIQSLSSLAENDAREKIEAINASLQTQSKFDAIDRRSREEIVKFIDEEVSKKPSLVAPVLEFLRILARDKSSLDLLLTESVRLFIIRASGLDSTSSSFVLKDVTEADKCLVNTLFNSAVMRQTFESVF
;
A
#
# COMPACT_ATOMS: atom_id res chain seq x y z
N MET A 1 -22.91 -6.45 -3.70
CA MET A 1 -22.29 -5.14 -3.95
C MET A 1 -20.86 -5.23 -3.45
N GLY A 2 -19.88 -5.26 -4.35
CA GLY A 2 -18.47 -5.21 -3.94
C GLY A 2 -18.15 -3.81 -3.45
N ALA A 3 -17.30 -3.65 -2.44
CA ALA A 3 -16.87 -2.32 -2.04
C ALA A 3 -16.07 -1.70 -3.19
N SER A 4 -16.43 -0.47 -3.58
CA SER A 4 -15.64 0.34 -4.49
C SER A 4 -14.56 1.06 -3.72
N VAL A 5 -13.31 0.99 -4.19
CA VAL A 5 -12.28 1.92 -3.75
C VAL A 5 -12.44 3.18 -4.57
N ASP A 6 -12.97 4.22 -3.93
CA ASP A 6 -13.13 5.55 -4.50
C ASP A 6 -12.46 6.62 -3.63
N VAL A 7 -12.31 7.82 -4.19
CA VAL A 7 -11.74 9.01 -3.51
C VAL A 7 -12.34 9.21 -2.12
N GLY A 8 -13.67 9.15 -1.97
CA GLY A 8 -14.34 9.41 -0.70
C GLY A 8 -14.01 8.33 0.35
N SER A 9 -13.93 7.08 -0.08
CA SER A 9 -13.55 5.96 0.78
C SER A 9 -12.14 6.13 1.36
N ILE A 10 -11.18 6.57 0.54
CA ILE A 10 -9.78 6.77 0.96
C ILE A 10 -9.64 8.02 1.82
N GLN A 11 -10.21 9.16 1.41
CA GLN A 11 -10.13 10.42 2.16
C GLN A 11 -10.71 10.29 3.57
N SER A 12 -11.76 9.48 3.73
CA SER A 12 -12.34 9.26 5.05
C SER A 12 -11.38 8.59 6.04
N LEU A 13 -10.42 7.77 5.57
CA LEU A 13 -9.42 7.13 6.43
C LEU A 13 -8.54 8.17 7.15
N SER A 14 -8.22 9.27 6.46
CA SER A 14 -7.41 10.36 7.02
C SER A 14 -8.11 11.04 8.20
N SER A 15 -9.43 11.18 8.13
CA SER A 15 -10.25 11.84 9.18
C SER A 15 -10.56 10.96 10.39
N LEU A 16 -10.33 9.65 10.30
CA LEU A 16 -10.66 8.70 11.36
C LEU A 16 -9.54 8.61 12.40
N ALA A 17 -9.92 8.25 13.62
CA ALA A 17 -8.97 7.81 14.64
C ALA A 17 -8.23 6.56 14.15
N GLU A 18 -7.00 6.35 14.63
CA GLU A 18 -6.10 5.31 14.11
C GLU A 18 -6.74 3.91 14.09
N ASN A 19 -7.42 3.50 15.17
CA ASN A 19 -8.08 2.20 15.24
C ASN A 19 -9.25 2.08 14.26
N ASP A 20 -10.06 3.13 14.11
CA ASP A 20 -11.20 3.13 13.19
C ASP A 20 -10.72 3.13 11.73
N ALA A 21 -9.64 3.87 11.43
CA ALA A 21 -8.99 3.85 10.13
C ALA A 21 -8.45 2.45 9.81
N ARG A 22 -7.85 1.78 10.81
CA ARG A 22 -7.33 0.41 10.69
C ARG A 22 -8.44 -0.59 10.37
N GLU A 23 -9.53 -0.56 11.13
CA GLU A 23 -10.67 -1.46 10.89
C GLU A 23 -11.31 -1.20 9.51
N LYS A 24 -11.41 0.06 9.11
CA LYS A 24 -11.96 0.43 7.81
C LYS A 24 -11.10 -0.06 6.65
N ILE A 25 -9.78 0.11 6.71
CA ILE A 25 -8.89 -0.39 5.64
C ILE A 25 -8.83 -1.92 5.63
N GLU A 26 -8.88 -2.59 6.78
CA GLU A 26 -9.00 -4.06 6.85
C GLU A 26 -10.32 -4.54 6.20
N ALA A 27 -11.43 -3.83 6.40
CA ALA A 27 -12.70 -4.13 5.74
C ALA A 27 -12.64 -3.92 4.22
N ILE A 28 -11.96 -2.86 3.76
CA ILE A 28 -11.67 -2.64 2.34
C ILE A 28 -10.85 -3.81 1.79
N ASN A 29 -9.74 -4.19 2.43
CA ASN A 29 -8.90 -5.32 2.01
C ASN A 29 -9.72 -6.61 1.88
N ALA A 30 -10.53 -6.94 2.88
CA ALA A 30 -11.40 -8.12 2.87
C ALA A 30 -12.33 -8.14 1.64
N SER A 31 -12.90 -6.99 1.26
CA SER A 31 -13.79 -6.87 0.10
C SER A 31 -13.10 -7.03 -1.26
N LEU A 32 -11.77 -6.84 -1.30
CA LEU A 32 -10.95 -6.91 -2.51
C LEU A 32 -10.21 -8.25 -2.65
N GLN A 33 -10.23 -9.11 -1.63
CA GLN A 33 -9.38 -10.31 -1.59
C GLN A 33 -9.59 -11.26 -2.78
N THR A 34 -10.81 -11.37 -3.31
CA THR A 34 -11.13 -12.26 -4.44
C THR A 34 -10.98 -11.57 -5.80
N GLN A 35 -10.65 -10.28 -5.82
CA GLN A 35 -10.50 -9.52 -7.05
C GLN A 35 -9.07 -9.63 -7.60
N SER A 36 -8.97 -9.66 -8.92
CA SER A 36 -7.70 -9.75 -9.67
C SER A 36 -7.49 -8.58 -10.64
N LYS A 37 -8.52 -7.77 -10.88
CA LYS A 37 -8.50 -6.57 -11.70
C LYS A 37 -9.14 -5.41 -10.95
N PHE A 38 -8.61 -4.22 -11.15
CA PHE A 38 -9.03 -3.02 -10.44
C PHE A 38 -9.30 -1.86 -11.41
N ASP A 39 -9.88 -2.17 -12.57
CA ASP A 39 -10.24 -1.21 -13.63
C ASP A 39 -11.21 -0.12 -13.12
N ALA A 40 -11.98 -0.42 -12.07
CA ALA A 40 -12.92 0.52 -11.44
C ALA A 40 -12.23 1.57 -10.54
N ILE A 41 -10.96 1.36 -10.15
CA ILE A 41 -10.21 2.32 -9.35
C ILE A 41 -9.58 3.33 -10.30
N ASP A 42 -10.25 4.47 -10.42
CA ASP A 42 -9.84 5.55 -11.31
C ASP A 42 -8.53 6.22 -10.86
N ARG A 43 -7.98 7.05 -11.76
CA ARG A 43 -6.73 7.76 -11.52
C ARG A 43 -6.76 8.62 -10.24
N ARG A 44 -7.88 9.29 -9.98
CA ARG A 44 -8.03 10.18 -8.82
C ARG A 44 -7.96 9.39 -7.52
N SER A 45 -8.63 8.24 -7.47
CA SER A 45 -8.59 7.35 -6.30
C SER A 45 -7.17 6.87 -6.02
N ARG A 46 -6.39 6.59 -7.07
CA ARG A 46 -4.97 6.20 -6.94
C ARG A 46 -4.10 7.33 -6.40
N GLU A 47 -4.30 8.55 -6.88
CA GLU A 47 -3.60 9.74 -6.37
C GLU A 47 -3.91 9.97 -4.88
N GLU A 48 -5.16 9.76 -4.45
CA GLU A 48 -5.55 9.84 -3.05
C GLU A 48 -4.94 8.72 -2.18
N ILE A 49 -4.76 7.51 -2.73
CA ILE A 49 -4.05 6.42 -2.04
C ILE A 49 -2.60 6.82 -1.75
N VAL A 50 -1.90 7.34 -2.76
CA VAL A 50 -0.52 7.80 -2.61
C VAL A 50 -0.44 8.90 -1.55
N LYS A 51 -1.33 9.90 -1.65
CA LYS A 51 -1.40 10.99 -0.68
C LYS A 51 -1.65 10.49 0.75
N PHE A 52 -2.56 9.54 0.92
CA PHE A 52 -2.85 8.94 2.21
C PHE A 52 -1.60 8.23 2.79
N ILE A 53 -0.84 7.50 1.97
CA ILE A 53 0.40 6.84 2.41
C ILE A 53 1.42 7.89 2.89
N ASP A 54 1.64 8.93 2.08
CA ASP A 54 2.64 9.96 2.34
C ASP A 54 2.30 10.79 3.58
N GLU A 55 1.03 11.15 3.75
CA GLU A 55 0.60 12.09 4.79
C GLU A 55 0.19 11.42 6.09
N GLU A 56 -0.37 10.21 6.08
CA GLU A 56 -1.09 9.66 7.23
C GLU A 56 -0.45 8.42 7.86
N VAL A 57 0.18 7.54 7.07
CA VAL A 57 0.67 6.25 7.58
C VAL A 57 1.82 6.44 8.57
N SER A 58 2.69 7.44 8.34
CA SER A 58 3.77 7.79 9.28
C SER A 58 3.26 8.27 10.65
N LYS A 59 2.05 8.83 10.70
CA LYS A 59 1.40 9.33 11.93
C LYS A 59 0.61 8.25 12.66
N LYS A 60 0.27 7.15 11.99
CA LYS A 60 -0.64 6.09 12.45
C LYS A 60 0.02 4.72 12.24
N PRO A 61 0.99 4.31 13.08
CA PRO A 61 1.82 3.13 12.85
C PRO A 61 1.05 1.82 12.67
N SER A 62 -0.11 1.66 13.33
CA SER A 62 -0.92 0.45 13.18
C SER A 62 -1.54 0.29 11.78
N LEU A 63 -1.46 1.31 10.93
CA LEU A 63 -1.90 1.26 9.53
C LEU A 63 -0.87 0.65 8.59
N VAL A 64 0.40 0.51 9.00
CA VAL A 64 1.48 0.04 8.11
C VAL A 64 1.14 -1.31 7.49
N ALA A 65 0.95 -2.37 8.30
CA ALA A 65 0.60 -3.68 7.76
C ALA A 65 -0.69 -3.71 6.91
N PRO A 66 -1.84 -3.14 7.34
CA PRO A 66 -3.04 -3.12 6.51
C PRO A 66 -2.89 -2.35 5.20
N VAL A 67 -2.12 -1.26 5.18
CA VAL A 67 -1.81 -0.50 3.95
C VAL A 67 -0.91 -1.32 3.02
N LEU A 68 0.07 -2.05 3.56
CA LEU A 68 0.91 -2.95 2.76
C LEU A 68 0.10 -4.11 2.18
N GLU A 69 -0.86 -4.67 2.94
CA GLU A 69 -1.81 -5.64 2.41
C GLU A 69 -2.64 -5.04 1.27
N PHE A 70 -3.13 -3.81 1.44
CA PHE A 70 -3.90 -3.11 0.42
C PHE A 70 -3.09 -2.93 -0.87
N LEU A 71 -1.87 -2.40 -0.76
CA LEU A 71 -0.94 -2.27 -1.89
C LEU A 71 -0.64 -3.61 -2.54
N ARG A 72 -0.41 -4.67 -1.75
CA ARG A 72 -0.20 -6.04 -2.25
C ARG A 72 -1.37 -6.56 -3.06
N ILE A 73 -2.61 -6.28 -2.62
CA ILE A 73 -3.83 -6.64 -3.35
C ILE A 73 -3.88 -5.88 -4.68
N LEU A 74 -3.68 -4.56 -4.67
CA LEU A 74 -3.68 -3.75 -5.89
C LEU A 74 -2.55 -4.14 -6.86
N ALA A 75 -1.39 -4.56 -6.34
CA ALA A 75 -0.25 -5.03 -7.11
C ALA A 75 -0.48 -6.33 -7.87
N ARG A 76 -1.64 -7.00 -7.71
CA ARG A 76 -2.06 -8.13 -8.56
C ARG A 76 -2.41 -7.69 -9.97
N ASP A 77 -2.81 -6.43 -10.14
CA ASP A 77 -3.17 -5.86 -11.43
C ASP A 77 -2.04 -4.98 -11.97
N LYS A 78 -1.22 -5.56 -12.85
CA LYS A 78 -0.09 -4.88 -13.47
C LYS A 78 -0.47 -3.64 -14.30
N SER A 79 -1.71 -3.57 -14.80
CA SER A 79 -2.12 -2.52 -15.77
C SER A 79 -2.07 -1.12 -15.17
N SER A 80 -2.20 -1.03 -13.85
CA SER A 80 -2.42 0.23 -13.13
C SER A 80 -1.48 0.41 -11.94
N LEU A 81 -0.49 -0.47 -11.81
CA LEU A 81 0.42 -0.50 -10.67
C LEU A 81 1.40 0.68 -10.68
N ASP A 82 1.90 1.08 -11.84
CA ASP A 82 2.90 2.16 -11.95
C ASP A 82 2.35 3.54 -11.52
N LEU A 83 1.03 3.75 -11.57
CA LEU A 83 0.39 4.97 -11.03
C LEU A 83 0.39 5.02 -9.49
N LEU A 84 0.44 3.86 -8.83
CA LEU A 84 0.49 3.75 -7.36
C LEU A 84 1.93 3.73 -6.85
N LEU A 85 2.84 3.12 -7.60
CA LEU A 85 4.25 3.01 -7.23
C LEU A 85 5.01 4.30 -7.52
N THR A 86 4.61 5.41 -6.90
CA THR A 86 5.46 6.60 -6.80
C THR A 86 6.73 6.30 -6.02
N GLU A 87 7.74 7.16 -6.11
CA GLU A 87 8.99 6.96 -5.36
C GLU A 87 8.76 6.80 -3.86
N SER A 88 7.90 7.63 -3.28
CA SER A 88 7.55 7.56 -1.86
C SER A 88 6.93 6.22 -1.47
N VAL A 89 6.00 5.69 -2.28
CA VAL A 89 5.37 4.38 -2.03
C VAL A 89 6.37 3.23 -2.18
N ARG A 90 7.26 3.28 -3.18
CA ARG A 90 8.31 2.25 -3.36
C ARG A 90 9.26 2.22 -2.17
N LEU A 91 9.72 3.38 -1.71
CA LEU A 91 10.58 3.50 -0.54
C LEU A 91 9.85 3.09 0.75
N PHE A 92 8.57 3.41 0.88
CA PHE A 92 7.73 2.95 1.99
C PHE A 92 7.72 1.42 2.09
N ILE A 93 7.50 0.71 0.97
CA ILE A 93 7.52 -0.76 0.94
C ILE A 93 8.89 -1.31 1.36
N ILE A 94 9.99 -0.77 0.80
CA ILE A 94 11.36 -1.24 1.07
C ILE A 94 11.79 -0.99 2.52
N ARG A 95 11.42 0.18 3.07
CA ARG A 95 11.71 0.50 4.47
C ARG A 95 10.92 -0.38 5.43
N ALA A 96 9.65 -0.64 5.13
CA ALA A 96 8.81 -1.50 5.95
C ALA A 96 9.29 -2.96 5.95
N SER A 97 9.96 -3.44 4.89
CA SER A 97 10.59 -4.77 4.88
C SER A 97 11.91 -4.84 5.66
N GLY A 98 12.37 -3.73 6.26
CA GLY A 98 13.61 -3.67 7.02
C GLY A 98 14.86 -3.90 6.17
N LEU A 99 14.73 -3.73 4.85
CA LEU A 99 15.79 -3.92 3.87
C LEU A 99 16.61 -2.64 3.64
N ASP A 100 16.10 -1.49 4.07
CA ASP A 100 16.85 -0.23 4.09
C ASP A 100 17.90 -0.26 5.21
N SER A 101 19.10 0.22 4.90
CA SER A 101 20.26 0.30 5.79
C SER A 101 20.03 1.19 7.03
N THR A 102 18.98 2.03 7.02
CA THR A 102 18.53 2.77 8.19
C THR A 102 17.90 1.83 9.22
N SER A 103 18.71 1.48 10.22
CA SER A 103 18.30 0.63 11.35
C SER A 103 17.17 1.28 12.16
N SER A 104 16.01 0.64 12.17
CA SER A 104 14.88 0.98 13.05
C SER A 104 14.34 -0.27 13.74
N SER A 105 13.70 -0.11 14.91
CA SER A 105 12.96 -1.21 15.52
C SER A 105 11.79 -1.60 14.61
N PHE A 106 11.71 -2.86 14.20
CA PHE A 106 10.66 -3.32 13.29
C PHE A 106 9.56 -4.07 14.04
N VAL A 107 8.31 -3.88 13.60
CA VAL A 107 7.18 -4.72 13.99
C VAL A 107 7.14 -5.91 13.02
N LEU A 108 7.26 -7.13 13.53
CA LEU A 108 7.35 -8.34 12.70
C LEU A 108 6.18 -8.50 11.70
N LYS A 109 4.98 -8.08 12.11
CA LYS A 109 3.78 -8.09 11.25
C LYS A 109 3.94 -7.17 10.04
N ASP A 110 4.50 -5.98 10.24
CA ASP A 110 4.72 -5.00 9.19
C ASP A 110 5.75 -5.51 8.18
N VAL A 111 6.86 -6.08 8.66
CA VAL A 111 7.88 -6.71 7.80
C VAL A 111 7.28 -7.84 6.97
N THR A 112 6.47 -8.70 7.59
CA THR A 112 5.85 -9.84 6.90
C THR A 112 4.91 -9.39 5.77
N GLU A 113 4.09 -8.36 5.98
CA GLU A 113 3.25 -7.82 4.91
C GLU A 113 4.04 -7.02 3.88
N ALA A 114 5.11 -6.33 4.30
CA ALA A 114 6.02 -5.63 3.41
C ALA A 114 6.69 -6.59 2.44
N ASP A 115 7.22 -7.71 2.92
CA ASP A 115 7.86 -8.73 2.07
C ASP A 115 6.88 -9.31 1.04
N LYS A 116 5.65 -9.61 1.46
CA LYS A 116 4.61 -10.10 0.52
C LYS A 116 4.26 -9.03 -0.53
N CYS A 117 4.15 -7.77 -0.12
CA CYS A 117 3.90 -6.64 -1.02
C CYS A 117 5.07 -6.43 -1.98
N LEU A 118 6.30 -6.49 -1.47
CA LEU A 118 7.54 -6.35 -2.20
C LEU A 118 7.66 -7.42 -3.29
N VAL A 119 7.40 -8.69 -2.98
CA VAL A 119 7.42 -9.76 -3.99
C VAL A 119 6.42 -9.50 -5.12
N ASN A 120 5.17 -9.12 -4.80
CA ASN A 120 4.16 -8.82 -5.81
C ASN A 120 4.55 -7.64 -6.70
N THR A 121 5.10 -6.58 -6.10
CA THR A 121 5.49 -5.36 -6.82
C THR A 121 6.75 -5.58 -7.65
N LEU A 122 7.74 -6.33 -7.16
CA LEU A 122 8.92 -6.76 -7.91
C LEU A 122 8.56 -7.66 -9.08
N PHE A 123 7.54 -8.50 -8.96
CA PHE A 123 7.09 -9.34 -10.07
C PHE A 123 6.39 -8.49 -11.15
N ASN A 124 5.50 -7.57 -10.75
CA ASN A 124 4.62 -6.86 -11.67
C ASN A 124 5.10 -5.49 -12.16
N SER A 125 6.12 -4.87 -11.55
CA SER A 125 6.61 -3.53 -11.95
C SER A 125 8.12 -3.51 -12.22
N ALA A 126 8.50 -3.02 -13.40
CA ALA A 126 9.91 -2.79 -13.74
C ALA A 126 10.51 -1.64 -12.92
N VAL A 127 9.72 -0.61 -12.62
CA VAL A 127 10.16 0.55 -11.82
C VAL A 127 10.47 0.15 -10.39
N MET A 128 9.70 -0.80 -9.83
CA MET A 128 10.01 -1.36 -8.51
C MET A 128 11.35 -2.10 -8.50
N ARG A 129 11.62 -2.93 -9.52
CA ARG A 129 12.91 -3.63 -9.66
C ARG A 129 14.09 -2.65 -9.74
N GLN A 130 13.98 -1.62 -10.57
CA GLN A 130 15.01 -0.58 -10.68
C GLN A 130 15.24 0.15 -9.35
N THR A 131 14.16 0.47 -8.62
CA THR A 131 14.28 1.13 -7.32
C THR A 131 14.94 0.22 -6.31
N PHE A 132 14.51 -1.05 -6.24
CA PHE A 132 15.10 -2.05 -5.35
C PHE A 132 16.60 -2.24 -5.61
N GLU A 133 17.01 -2.36 -6.88
CA GLU A 133 18.41 -2.45 -7.27
C GLU A 133 19.21 -1.19 -6.92
N SER A 134 18.60 0.00 -6.87
CA SER A 134 19.29 1.25 -6.53
C SER A 134 19.49 1.47 -5.03
N VAL A 135 18.78 0.73 -4.18
CA VAL A 135 18.90 0.81 -2.72
C VAL A 135 20.07 -0.05 -2.20
N PHE A 136 20.60 -0.95 -3.03
CA PHE A 136 21.70 -1.87 -2.72
C PHE A 136 22.91 -1.67 -3.64
#